data_AF-A0A431ML53-F1
#
_entry.id   AF-A0A431ML53-F1
#
_cell.length_a   1.000
_cell.length_b   1.000
_cell.length_c   1.000
_cell.angle_alpha   90.00
_cell.angle_beta   90.00
_cell.angle_gamma   90.00
#
_symmetry.space_group_name_H-M   'P 1'
#
loop_
_entity.id
_entity.type
_entity.pdbx_description
1 polymer ?
#
loop_
_entity_poly.entity_id
_entity_poly.type
_entity_poly.pdbx_seq_one_letter_code
_entity_poly.pdbx_strand_id
1 'polypeptide(L)'
;MKYCYTLLLLLLVGIACKPKPLTGKDLEDRLKEAMTDYLHHNTQPGTTVEVKGVTYYPDKQNQAYICEFDVRMKNEKIDTTGKMTAAISSDFKTVTRHR
;
A
#
# COMPACT_ATOMS: atom_id res chain seq x y z
N MET A 1 -8.86 -45.70 12.84
CA MET A 1 -9.79 -44.65 13.31
C MET A 1 -9.14 -43.49 14.07
N LYS A 2 -7.99 -43.66 14.76
CA LYS A 2 -7.27 -42.55 15.44
C LYS A 2 -6.75 -41.43 14.52
N TYR A 3 -6.30 -41.76 13.30
CA TYR A 3 -5.70 -40.79 12.37
C TYR A 3 -6.70 -39.85 11.69
N CYS A 4 -7.99 -40.22 11.61
CA CYS A 4 -9.03 -39.33 11.08
C CYS A 4 -9.27 -38.12 11.98
N TYR A 5 -9.23 -38.30 13.31
CA TYR A 5 -9.44 -37.22 14.26
C TYR A 5 -8.28 -36.21 14.26
N THR A 6 -7.04 -36.66 14.09
CA THR A 6 -5.87 -35.77 13.96
C THR A 6 -5.89 -34.97 12.66
N LEU A 7 -6.36 -35.55 11.55
CA LEU A 7 -6.51 -34.85 10.27
C LEU A 7 -7.62 -33.78 10.33
N LEU A 8 -8.72 -34.09 11.03
CA LEU A 8 -9.84 -33.17 11.24
C LEU A 8 -9.46 -31.98 12.14
N LEU A 9 -8.65 -32.21 13.17
CA LEU A 9 -8.18 -31.15 14.08
C LEU A 9 -7.22 -30.18 13.37
N LEU A 10 -6.39 -30.66 12.44
CA LEU A 10 -5.46 -29.83 11.68
C LEU A 10 -6.18 -28.90 10.67
N LEU A 11 -7.31 -29.38 10.11
CA LEU A 11 -8.14 -28.62 9.16
C LEU A 11 -8.90 -27.47 9.81
N LEU A 12 -9.22 -27.57 11.11
CA LEU A 12 -9.92 -26.52 11.86
C LEU A 12 -9.05 -25.30 12.20
N VAL A 13 -7.72 -25.44 12.23
CA VAL A 13 -6.80 -24.33 12.54
C VAL A 13 -6.61 -23.38 11.34
N GLY A 14 -6.92 -23.82 10.12
CA GLY A 14 -6.68 -23.06 8.89
C GLY A 14 -7.70 -21.95 8.55
N ILE A 15 -8.87 -21.91 9.21
CA ILE A 15 -9.98 -21.03 8.81
C ILE A 15 -10.02 -19.72 9.63
N ALA A 16 -9.18 -19.57 10.66
CA ALA A 16 -9.28 -18.48 11.63
C ALA A 16 -8.67 -17.14 11.19
N CYS A 17 -7.87 -17.10 10.11
CA CYS A 17 -7.29 -15.84 9.63
C CYS A 17 -8.10 -15.25 8.46
N LYS A 18 -9.21 -14.57 8.78
CA LYS A 18 -9.74 -13.55 7.87
C LYS A 18 -9.08 -12.22 8.26
N PRO A 19 -8.17 -11.66 7.44
CA PRO A 19 -7.56 -10.37 7.75
C PRO A 19 -8.65 -9.32 7.87
N LYS A 20 -8.59 -8.55 8.97
CA LYS A 20 -9.52 -7.44 9.19
C LYS A 20 -9.35 -6.44 8.04
N PRO A 21 -10.44 -5.98 7.39
CA PRO A 21 -10.32 -4.96 6.37
C PRO A 21 -9.73 -3.69 6.98
N LEU A 22 -8.62 -3.22 6.40
CA LEU A 22 -7.98 -1.96 6.77
C LEU A 22 -8.94 -0.82 6.44
N THR A 23 -9.17 0.08 7.40
CA THR A 23 -10.10 1.20 7.24
C THR A 23 -9.55 2.45 7.91
N GLY A 24 -10.01 3.62 7.47
CA GLY A 24 -9.63 4.91 8.04
C GLY A 24 -8.11 5.12 8.04
N LYS A 25 -7.56 5.49 9.20
CA LYS A 25 -6.15 5.85 9.36
C LYS A 25 -5.19 4.70 9.02
N ASP A 26 -5.52 3.46 9.35
CA ASP A 26 -4.63 2.32 9.07
C ASP A 26 -4.49 2.09 7.56
N LEU A 27 -5.56 2.33 6.80
CA LEU A 27 -5.53 2.27 5.34
C LEU A 27 -4.72 3.42 4.75
N GLU A 28 -4.92 4.63 5.27
CA GLU A 28 -4.16 5.82 4.86
C GLU A 28 -2.66 5.62 5.06
N ASP A 29 -2.25 5.19 6.26
CA ASP A 29 -0.85 4.96 6.60
C ASP A 29 -0.23 3.87 5.71
N ARG A 30 -1.00 2.81 5.38
CA ARG A 30 -0.53 1.74 4.48
C ARG A 30 -0.36 2.20 3.04
N LEU A 31 -1.24 3.07 2.53
CA LEU A 31 -1.11 3.65 1.19
C LEU A 31 0.10 4.58 1.11
N LYS A 32 0.35 5.38 2.16
CA LYS A 32 1.54 6.24 2.25
C LYS A 32 2.83 5.42 2.30
N GLU A 33 2.84 4.33 3.07
CA GLU A 33 3.98 3.41 3.16
C GLU A 33 4.30 2.80 1.79
N ALA A 34 3.29 2.24 1.11
CA ALA A 34 3.47 1.66 -0.23
C ALA A 34 4.03 2.66 -1.25
N MET A 35 3.54 3.91 -1.23
CA MET A 35 4.06 4.98 -2.08
C MET A 35 5.47 5.41 -1.68
N THR A 36 5.77 5.50 -0.38
CA THR A 36 7.10 5.86 0.13
C THR A 36 8.13 4.82 -0.30
N ASP A 37 7.81 3.54 -0.12
CA ASP A 37 8.65 2.43 -0.57
C ASP A 37 8.87 2.47 -2.07
N TYR A 38 7.80 2.68 -2.85
CA TYR A 38 7.91 2.84 -4.29
C TYR A 38 8.87 3.97 -4.66
N LEU A 39 8.73 5.16 -4.06
CA LEU A 39 9.55 6.32 -4.37
C LEU A 39 11.01 6.13 -3.93
N HIS A 40 11.27 5.51 -2.78
CA HIS A 40 12.64 5.18 -2.37
C HIS A 40 13.37 4.30 -3.39
N HIS A 41 12.67 3.36 -4.03
CA HIS A 41 13.29 2.48 -5.04
C HIS A 41 13.35 3.10 -6.44
N ASN A 42 12.50 4.10 -6.74
CA ASN A 42 12.35 4.65 -8.09
C ASN A 42 12.84 6.11 -8.24
N THR A 43 13.39 6.71 -7.18
CA THR A 43 13.98 8.05 -7.24
C THR A 43 15.50 8.01 -7.31
N GLN A 44 16.10 9.11 -7.78
CA GLN A 44 17.54 9.19 -7.94
C GLN A 44 18.24 9.16 -6.57
N PRO A 45 19.40 8.47 -6.44
CA PRO A 45 20.19 8.49 -5.22
C PRO A 45 20.47 9.91 -4.73
N GLY A 46 20.39 10.14 -3.42
CA GLY A 46 20.52 11.48 -2.82
C GLY A 46 19.25 12.32 -2.85
N THR A 47 18.14 11.81 -3.38
CA THR A 47 16.82 12.44 -3.27
C THR A 47 16.12 11.95 -1.99
N THR A 48 15.76 12.88 -1.12
CA THR A 48 14.84 12.63 0.00
C THR A 48 13.41 12.83 -0.48
N VAL A 49 12.54 11.86 -0.15
CA VAL A 49 11.13 11.89 -0.50
C VAL A 49 10.30 11.80 0.76
N GLU A 50 9.27 12.63 0.87
CA GLU A 50 8.36 12.64 2.00
C GLU A 50 6.91 12.71 1.51
N VAL A 51 6.11 11.70 1.85
CA VAL A 51 4.67 11.68 1.57
C VAL A 51 3.93 12.33 2.73
N LYS A 52 3.32 13.50 2.50
CA LYS A 52 2.62 14.29 3.53
C LYS A 52 1.18 13.82 3.74
N GLY A 53 0.47 13.59 2.64
CA GLY A 53 -0.96 13.32 2.62
C GLY A 53 -1.33 12.35 1.51
N VAL A 54 -2.48 11.70 1.68
CA VAL A 54 -3.12 10.92 0.61
C VAL A 54 -4.62 11.15 0.65
N THR A 55 -5.19 11.42 -0.52
CA THR A 55 -6.63 11.30 -0.77
C THR A 55 -6.83 10.07 -1.64
N TYR A 56 -7.77 9.20 -1.30
CA TYR A 56 -7.96 7.94 -2.02
C TYR A 56 -9.44 7.61 -2.25
N TYR A 57 -9.70 6.86 -3.32
CA TYR A 57 -11.00 6.29 -3.61
C TYR A 57 -10.86 4.82 -4.07
N PRO A 58 -11.75 3.93 -3.61
CA PRO A 58 -11.71 2.53 -3.99
C PRO A 58 -12.21 2.34 -5.43
N ASP A 59 -11.37 1.74 -6.26
CA ASP A 59 -11.73 1.21 -7.57
C ASP A 59 -11.99 -0.31 -7.45
N LYS A 60 -13.26 -0.65 -7.27
CA LYS A 60 -13.69 -2.04 -7.12
C LYS A 60 -13.51 -2.85 -8.40
N GLN A 61 -13.55 -2.21 -9.57
CA GLN A 61 -13.44 -2.89 -10.86
C GLN A 61 -12.01 -3.40 -11.06
N ASN A 62 -11.03 -2.58 -10.70
CA ASN A 62 -9.60 -2.92 -10.86
C ASN A 62 -8.96 -3.45 -9.58
N GLN A 63 -9.75 -3.70 -8.53
CA GLN A 63 -9.27 -4.13 -7.20
C GLN A 63 -8.12 -3.25 -6.69
N ALA A 64 -8.27 -1.94 -6.83
CA ALA A 64 -7.23 -0.97 -6.52
C ALA A 64 -7.80 0.23 -5.75
N TYR A 65 -6.90 1.04 -5.20
CA TYR A 65 -7.16 2.36 -4.68
C TYR A 65 -6.53 3.36 -5.62
N ILE A 66 -7.32 4.27 -6.16
CA ILE A 66 -6.76 5.42 -6.85
C ILE A 66 -6.49 6.49 -5.83
N CYS A 67 -5.27 6.99 -5.84
CA CYS A 67 -4.71 7.82 -4.79
C CYS A 67 -4.11 9.08 -5.40
N GLU A 68 -4.34 10.21 -4.74
CA GLU A 68 -3.61 11.45 -4.94
C GLU A 68 -2.76 11.70 -3.70
N PHE A 69 -1.44 11.77 -3.88
CA PHE A 69 -0.45 11.97 -2.82
C PHE A 69 0.11 13.38 -2.88
N ASP A 70 0.23 14.03 -1.72
CA ASP A 70 1.03 15.23 -1.56
C ASP A 70 2.46 14.81 -1.20
N VAL A 71 3.41 15.03 -2.11
CA VAL A 71 4.79 14.56 -1.99
C VAL A 71 5.73 15.75 -2.00
N ARG A 72 6.67 15.79 -1.04
CA ARG A 72 7.83 16.66 -1.07
C ARG A 72 9.04 15.86 -1.52
N MET A 73 9.74 16.38 -2.53
CA MET A 73 10.98 15.82 -3.03
C MET A 73 12.09 16.85 -2.89
N LYS A 74 13.19 16.45 -2.26
CA LYS A 74 14.35 17.29 -2.03
C LYS A 74 15.62 16.58 -2.50
N ASN A 75 16.40 17.25 -3.33
CA ASN A 75 17.77 16.86 -3.66
C ASN A 75 18.71 18.08 -3.46
N GLU A 76 19.99 17.95 -3.83
CA GLU A 76 20.98 19.02 -3.63
C GLU A 76 20.65 20.34 -4.32
N LYS A 77 19.81 20.32 -5.38
CA LYS A 77 19.54 21.46 -6.24
C LYS A 77 18.09 21.95 -6.18
N ILE A 78 17.17 21.07 -5.80
CA ILE A 78 15.73 21.24 -5.99
C ILE A 78 15.02 20.77 -4.73
N ASP A 79 14.16 21.63 -4.19
CA ASP A 79 13.20 21.31 -3.12
C ASP A 79 11.81 21.66 -3.65
N THR A 80 11.00 20.65 -3.89
CA THR A 80 9.70 20.78 -4.54
C THR A 80 8.64 20.03 -3.77
N THR A 81 7.44 20.58 -3.76
CA THR A 81 6.24 19.90 -3.27
C THR A 81 5.26 19.83 -4.42
N GLY A 82 4.60 18.68 -4.60
CA GLY A 82 3.66 18.47 -5.67
C GLY A 82 2.67 17.37 -5.37
N LYS A 83 1.66 17.28 -6.23
CA LYS A 83 0.65 16.21 -6.20
C LYS A 83 1.05 15.10 -7.15
N MET A 84 0.87 13.86 -6.73
CA MET A 84 1.17 12.67 -7.53
C MET A 84 -0.02 11.72 -7.51
N THR A 85 -0.52 11.34 -8.70
CA THR A 85 -1.63 10.40 -8.82
C THR A 85 -1.12 8.99 -9.12
N ALA A 86 -1.63 7.99 -8.41
CA ALA A 86 -1.28 6.60 -8.62
C ALA A 86 -2.41 5.63 -8.27
N ALA A 87 -2.43 4.48 -8.93
CA ALA A 87 -3.24 3.34 -8.54
C ALA A 87 -2.40 2.39 -7.67
N ILE A 88 -2.92 2.01 -6.51
CA ILE A 88 -2.32 1.02 -5.62
C ILE A 88 -3.22 -0.21 -5.54
N SER A 89 -2.70 -1.40 -5.80
CA SER A 89 -3.48 -2.64 -5.69
C SER A 89 -4.02 -2.85 -4.26
N SER A 90 -5.14 -3.55 -4.10
CA SER A 90 -5.77 -3.78 -2.78
C SER A 90 -4.89 -4.59 -1.80
N ASP A 91 -3.86 -5.27 -2.30
CA ASP A 91 -2.84 -5.96 -1.49
C ASP A 91 -1.63 -5.07 -1.16
N PHE A 92 -1.64 -3.81 -1.60
CA PHE A 92 -0.61 -2.77 -1.39
C PHE A 92 0.77 -3.10 -1.97
N LYS A 93 0.88 -4.09 -2.87
CA LYS A 93 2.17 -4.50 -3.43
C LYS A 93 2.54 -3.80 -4.72
N THR A 94 1.54 -3.35 -5.48
CA THR A 94 1.76 -2.76 -6.80
C THR A 94 1.33 -1.31 -6.78
N VAL A 95 2.25 -0.43 -7.17
CA VAL A 95 2.01 1.01 -7.34
C VAL A 95 2.20 1.35 -8.82
N THR A 96 1.14 1.86 -9.45
CA THR A 96 1.15 2.31 -10.84
C THR A 96 0.92 3.81 -10.88
N ARG A 97 1.95 4.58 -11.22
CA ARG A 97 1.83 6.04 -11.30
C ARG A 97 1.17 6.47 -12.61
N HIS A 98 0.18 7.35 -12.53
CA HIS A 98 -0.35 8.04 -13.70
C HIS A 98 0.51 9.29 -13.97
N ARG A 99 1.03 9.40 -15.19
CA ARG A 99 1.81 10.55 -15.66
C ARG A 99 0.92 11.60 -16.29
#